data_AF-A0A2G9RP23-F1
#
_entry.id   AF-A0A2G9RP23-F1
#
_cell.length_a   1.000
_cell.length_b   1.000
_cell.length_c   1.000
_cell.angle_alpha   90.00
_cell.angle_beta   90.00
_cell.angle_gamma   90.00
#
_symmetry.space_group_name_H-M   'P 1'
#
loop_
_entity.id
_entity.type
_entity.pdbx_description
1 polymer ?
#
loop_
_entity_poly.entity_id
_entity_poly.type
_entity_poly.pdbx_seq_one_letter_code
_entity_poly.pdbx_strand_id
1 'polypeptide(L)'
;NSTVPTTTSHGRCNLFEFECQKSKYCIPKWKQCDGFRDCQDGTDELRCPTHRPSACINGTLCEDGEACLPLSDRCDGFLDCSDGSDENNCTDDSVVYKVQNLQWTADFTGNITLTWARPKKMPLASCVYSVSYRVIGESTWKTVDTHSNKTAFVLKILKPDTTYQVKVQVQCLRKIHNSYDFITLRTPEGFPDAPQHLNLVLNKNIPFTITGCWSPPANTHGLIREYVVSTYMNRTIFVEN
;
A
#
# COMPACT_ATOMS: atom_id res chain seq x y z
N ASN A 1 28.71 28.61 -31.81
CA ASN A 1 29.20 29.91 -31.30
C ASN A 1 28.37 31.00 -31.95
N SER A 2 27.81 31.89 -31.12
CA SER A 2 27.13 33.14 -31.50
C SER A 2 25.68 33.03 -32.00
N THR A 3 24.72 32.98 -31.07
CA THR A 3 23.34 33.42 -31.30
C THR A 3 23.29 34.95 -31.27
N VAL A 4 22.80 35.51 -32.37
CA VAL A 4 22.75 36.95 -32.70
C VAL A 4 21.85 37.73 -31.74
N PRO A 5 22.26 38.94 -31.30
CA PRO A 5 21.42 39.80 -30.47
C PRO A 5 20.34 40.46 -31.32
N THR A 6 19.07 40.15 -31.05
CA THR A 6 17.94 40.82 -31.70
C THR A 6 17.52 42.03 -30.88
N THR A 7 18.08 43.19 -31.21
CA THR A 7 17.56 44.49 -30.77
C THR A 7 16.38 44.88 -31.64
N THR A 8 15.16 44.61 -31.20
CA THR A 8 13.94 45.18 -31.81
C THR A 8 13.49 46.44 -31.06
N SER A 9 13.56 47.55 -31.77
CA SER A 9 13.04 48.87 -31.41
C SER A 9 11.51 48.86 -31.44
N HIS A 10 10.87 48.77 -30.26
CA HIS A 10 9.68 49.52 -29.81
C HIS A 10 9.13 48.90 -28.51
N GLY A 11 9.80 49.19 -27.40
CA GLY A 11 9.13 49.51 -26.13
C GLY A 11 8.35 48.46 -25.34
N ARG A 12 8.39 47.15 -25.66
CA ARG A 12 7.93 46.06 -24.77
C ARG A 12 8.32 44.68 -25.33
N CYS A 13 8.60 43.73 -24.45
CA CYS A 13 8.84 42.32 -24.81
C CYS A 13 7.66 41.70 -25.57
N ASN A 14 7.91 40.66 -26.36
CA ASN A 14 6.85 39.95 -27.08
C ASN A 14 5.86 39.29 -26.08
N LEU A 15 4.66 38.95 -26.56
CA LEU A 15 3.60 38.29 -25.77
C LEU A 15 4.03 36.97 -25.08
N PHE A 16 5.09 36.33 -25.60
CA PHE A 16 5.64 35.06 -25.11
C PHE A 16 6.95 35.24 -24.33
N GLU A 17 7.29 36.47 -23.97
CA GLU A 17 8.50 36.83 -23.25
C GLU A 17 8.14 37.58 -21.96
N PHE A 18 8.95 37.39 -20.93
CA PHE A 18 8.89 38.10 -19.67
C PHE A 18 9.96 39.20 -19.65
N GLU A 19 9.56 40.41 -19.27
CA GLU A 19 10.45 41.58 -19.19
C GLU A 19 11.05 41.69 -17.78
N CYS A 20 12.37 41.50 -17.67
CA CYS A 20 13.11 41.72 -16.43
C CYS A 20 12.96 43.17 -15.97
N GLN A 21 12.64 43.36 -14.69
CA GLN A 21 12.11 44.64 -14.19
C GLN A 21 13.13 45.78 -14.32
N LYS A 22 14.42 45.52 -14.09
CA LYS A 22 15.48 46.54 -14.05
C LYS A 22 16.32 46.60 -15.32
N SER A 23 16.61 45.45 -15.94
CA SER A 23 17.48 45.38 -17.12
C SER A 23 16.73 45.58 -18.44
N LYS A 24 15.39 45.56 -18.43
CA LYS A 24 14.55 45.62 -19.66
C LYS A 24 14.89 44.51 -20.66
N TYR A 25 15.52 43.45 -20.17
CA TYR A 25 15.87 42.26 -20.92
C TYR A 25 14.67 41.33 -20.99
N CYS A 26 14.45 40.69 -22.14
CA CYS A 26 13.34 39.77 -22.36
C CYS A 26 13.86 38.33 -22.24
N ILE A 27 13.30 37.56 -21.31
CA ILE A 27 13.50 36.12 -21.26
C ILE A 27 12.26 35.41 -21.83
N PRO A 28 12.38 34.19 -22.35
CA PRO A 28 11.21 33.38 -22.67
C PRO A 28 10.30 33.20 -21.44
N LYS A 29 8.98 33.32 -21.62
CA LYS A 29 8.01 33.27 -20.50
C LYS A 29 8.05 31.96 -19.70
N TRP A 30 8.53 30.86 -20.28
CA TRP A 30 8.71 29.59 -19.59
C TRP A 30 9.90 29.56 -18.62
N LYS A 31 10.79 30.56 -18.69
CA LYS A 31 11.89 30.78 -17.73
C LYS A 31 11.50 31.66 -16.55
N GLN A 32 10.27 32.17 -16.54
CA GLN A 32 9.77 32.87 -15.37
C GLN A 32 9.40 31.80 -14.32
N CYS A 33 10.00 31.86 -13.13
CA CYS A 33 9.75 30.93 -12.03
C CYS A 33 10.19 29.49 -12.33
N ASP A 34 11.30 29.32 -13.03
CA ASP A 34 11.86 28.00 -13.34
C ASP A 34 12.92 27.54 -12.32
N GLY A 35 13.15 28.35 -11.28
CA GLY A 35 14.12 28.09 -10.22
C GLY A 35 15.54 28.50 -10.58
N PHE A 36 15.77 29.05 -11.77
CA PHE A 36 17.05 29.60 -12.19
C PHE A 36 16.98 31.12 -12.32
N ARG A 37 18.11 31.76 -12.01
CA ARG A 37 18.24 33.20 -12.17
C ARG A 37 18.63 33.53 -13.61
N ASP A 38 17.66 33.68 -14.49
CA ASP A 38 17.83 34.07 -15.89
C ASP A 38 17.80 35.59 -16.09
N CYS A 39 17.06 36.33 -15.25
CA CYS A 39 17.22 37.78 -15.19
C CYS A 39 18.46 38.15 -14.38
N GLN A 40 19.25 39.10 -14.90
CA GLN A 40 20.46 39.58 -14.21
C GLN A 40 20.17 40.19 -12.82
N ASP A 41 18.96 40.69 -12.60
CA ASP A 41 18.44 41.19 -11.33
C ASP A 41 17.65 40.13 -10.52
N GLY A 42 17.43 38.94 -11.07
CA GLY A 42 16.66 37.84 -10.47
C GLY A 42 15.17 38.11 -10.36
N THR A 43 14.64 39.04 -11.15
CA THR A 43 13.23 39.44 -11.08
C THR A 43 12.26 38.46 -11.71
N ASP A 44 12.75 37.55 -12.55
CA ASP A 44 12.08 36.36 -13.02
C ASP A 44 11.70 35.40 -11.89
N GLU A 45 12.49 35.37 -10.82
CA GLU A 45 12.26 34.55 -9.63
C GLU A 45 11.63 35.34 -8.46
N LEU A 46 11.39 36.64 -8.63
CA LEU A 46 10.79 37.50 -7.60
C LEU A 46 9.27 37.59 -7.80
N ARG A 47 8.50 37.30 -6.74
CA ARG A 47 7.02 37.23 -6.77
C ARG A 47 6.48 36.21 -7.76
N CYS A 48 7.22 35.12 -7.97
CA CYS A 48 6.61 33.89 -8.44
C CYS A 48 5.42 33.55 -7.53
N PRO A 49 4.26 33.17 -8.10
CA PRO A 49 3.24 32.50 -7.32
C PRO A 49 3.98 31.32 -6.69
N THR A 50 4.26 31.37 -5.38
CA THR A 50 4.84 30.25 -4.64
C THR A 50 3.90 29.10 -4.84
N HIS A 51 4.21 28.21 -5.79
CA HIS A 51 3.60 26.90 -6.00
C HIS A 51 2.09 26.78 -5.72
N ARG A 52 1.29 27.85 -5.85
CA ARG A 52 -0.11 27.81 -5.44
C ARG A 52 -0.77 26.81 -6.35
N PRO A 53 -1.23 25.65 -5.85
CA PRO A 53 -1.99 24.73 -6.66
C PRO A 53 -3.22 25.53 -7.06
N SER A 54 -3.27 25.97 -8.32
CA SER A 54 -4.22 26.99 -8.78
C SER A 54 -5.66 26.49 -8.68
N ALA A 55 -5.82 25.20 -8.41
CA ALA A 55 -7.02 24.65 -7.83
C ALA A 55 -6.65 23.41 -6.99
N CYS A 56 -6.93 23.45 -5.69
CA CYS A 56 -7.03 22.24 -4.88
C CYS A 56 -8.37 21.57 -5.22
N ILE A 57 -8.43 20.92 -6.39
CA ILE A 57 -9.64 20.29 -6.91
C ILE A 57 -9.90 19.03 -6.10
N ASN A 58 -11.00 18.99 -5.34
CA ASN A 58 -11.38 17.89 -4.44
C ASN A 58 -10.42 17.65 -3.25
N GLY A 59 -9.83 18.73 -2.72
CA GLY A 59 -8.96 18.68 -1.55
C GLY A 59 -9.17 19.85 -0.60
N THR A 60 -8.41 19.87 0.50
CA THR A 60 -8.27 21.00 1.42
C THR A 60 -6.88 21.60 1.27
N LEU A 61 -6.82 22.90 1.06
CA LEU A 61 -5.56 23.65 1.09
C LEU A 61 -5.18 23.92 2.54
N CYS A 62 -3.91 23.72 2.89
CA CYS A 62 -3.35 24.15 4.17
C CYS A 62 -3.47 25.69 4.33
N GLU A 63 -3.53 26.19 5.56
CA GLU A 63 -3.73 27.61 5.84
C GLU A 63 -2.51 28.45 5.40
N ASP A 64 -1.30 27.89 5.47
CA ASP A 64 -0.07 28.43 4.90
C ASP A 64 -0.05 28.48 3.35
N GLY A 65 -0.95 27.73 2.70
CA GLY A 65 -1.08 27.65 1.25
C GLY A 65 0.01 26.82 0.55
N GLU A 66 0.87 26.12 1.29
CA GLU A 66 2.03 25.40 0.75
C GLU A 66 1.68 23.98 0.28
N ALA A 67 0.63 23.37 0.83
CA ALA A 67 0.18 22.02 0.47
C ALA A 67 -1.34 21.94 0.24
N CYS A 68 -1.73 21.08 -0.70
CA CYS A 68 -3.12 20.69 -0.97
C CYS A 68 -3.27 19.21 -0.63
N LEU A 69 -4.09 18.92 0.37
CA LEU A 69 -4.33 17.58 0.88
C LEU A 69 -5.66 17.03 0.35
N PRO A 70 -5.81 15.71 0.18
CA PRO A 70 -7.11 15.11 -0.06
C PRO A 70 -8.05 15.37 1.13
N LEU A 71 -9.36 15.43 0.87
CA LEU A 71 -10.35 15.59 1.96
C LEU A 71 -10.29 14.46 3.01
N SER A 72 -9.72 13.31 2.67
CA SER A 72 -9.52 12.19 3.61
C SER A 72 -8.48 12.44 4.69
N ASP A 73 -7.60 13.42 4.47
CA ASP A 73 -6.44 13.69 5.32
C ASP A 73 -6.72 14.92 6.21
N ARG A 74 -7.93 15.49 6.13
CA ARG A 74 -8.39 16.53 7.07
C ARG A 74 -9.00 15.85 8.31
N CYS A 75 -8.56 16.25 9.50
CA CYS A 75 -9.02 15.69 10.78
C CYS A 75 -8.81 14.16 10.88
N ASP A 76 -7.75 13.65 10.26
CA ASP A 76 -7.41 12.23 10.21
C ASP A 76 -6.54 11.78 11.41
N GLY A 77 -6.04 12.75 12.17
CA GLY A 77 -5.21 12.55 13.35
C GLY A 77 -3.70 12.57 13.08
N PHE A 78 -3.26 12.83 11.85
CA PHE A 78 -1.87 13.08 11.47
C PHE A 78 -1.64 14.57 11.20
N LEU A 79 -0.38 15.00 11.16
CA LEU A 79 -0.05 16.38 10.82
C LEU A 79 0.52 16.35 9.42
N ASP A 80 -0.36 16.52 8.44
CA ASP A 80 -0.03 16.46 7.02
C ASP A 80 0.28 17.85 6.46
N CYS A 81 -0.28 18.92 7.05
CA CYS A 81 0.18 20.29 6.79
C CYS A 81 1.41 20.64 7.65
N SER A 82 2.32 21.44 7.10
CA SER A 82 3.50 21.94 7.83
C SER A 82 3.12 22.84 9.01
N ASP A 83 2.03 23.59 8.85
CA ASP A 83 1.40 24.43 9.88
C ASP A 83 0.40 23.68 10.78
N GLY A 84 0.09 22.41 10.49
CA GLY A 84 -0.88 21.58 11.20
C GLY A 84 -2.35 22.03 11.06
N SER A 85 -2.66 22.86 10.06
CA SER A 85 -4.00 23.43 9.83
C SER A 85 -5.06 22.40 9.42
N ASP A 86 -4.64 21.27 8.87
CA ASP A 86 -5.45 20.09 8.55
C ASP A 86 -6.18 19.50 9.76
N GLU A 87 -5.61 19.70 10.95
CA GLU A 87 -6.11 19.15 12.21
C GLU A 87 -6.75 20.19 13.13
N ASN A 88 -6.97 21.41 12.62
CA ASN A 88 -7.59 22.50 13.35
C ASN A 88 -9.11 22.52 13.16
N ASN A 89 -9.83 22.89 14.22
CA ASN A 89 -11.30 23.00 14.24
C ASN A 89 -12.03 21.69 13.87
N CYS A 90 -11.50 20.55 14.29
CA CYS A 90 -12.14 19.24 14.12
C CYS A 90 -13.23 19.03 15.19
N THR A 91 -14.44 18.67 14.74
CA THR A 91 -15.56 18.28 15.60
C THR A 91 -15.68 16.77 15.66
N ASP A 92 -16.43 16.22 16.62
CA ASP A 92 -16.59 14.76 16.75
C ASP A 92 -17.14 14.11 15.48
N ASP A 93 -17.94 14.85 14.70
CA ASP A 93 -18.47 14.40 13.41
C ASP A 93 -17.44 14.42 12.28
N SER A 94 -16.47 15.35 12.31
CA SER A 94 -15.45 15.49 11.27
C SER A 94 -14.19 14.67 11.51
N VAL A 95 -13.99 14.12 12.71
CA VAL A 95 -12.80 13.30 13.02
C VAL A 95 -12.90 11.92 12.37
N VAL A 96 -11.88 11.58 11.59
CA VAL A 96 -11.75 10.29 10.90
C VAL A 96 -10.39 9.70 11.20
N TYR A 97 -10.21 9.04 12.35
CA TYR A 97 -8.92 8.41 12.68
C TYR A 97 -8.51 7.39 11.61
N LYS A 98 -7.59 7.80 10.73
CA LYS A 98 -7.07 7.00 9.63
C LYS A 98 -5.85 6.22 10.12
N VAL A 99 -5.54 5.11 9.46
CA VAL A 99 -4.29 4.39 9.72
C VAL A 99 -3.33 4.70 8.59
N GLN A 100 -2.14 5.21 8.91
CA GLN A 100 -1.08 5.47 7.93
C GLN A 100 0.06 4.44 8.07
N ASN A 101 0.92 4.35 7.04
CA ASN A 101 2.08 3.44 7.02
C ASN A 101 1.75 1.98 7.33
N LEU A 102 0.60 1.50 6.85
CA LEU A 102 0.22 0.09 6.99
C LEU A 102 1.16 -0.78 6.15
N GLN A 103 1.88 -1.66 6.83
CA GLN A 103 2.86 -2.58 6.27
C GLN A 103 2.62 -3.98 6.81
N TRP A 104 3.24 -4.97 6.16
CA TRP A 104 3.13 -6.35 6.57
C TRP A 104 4.43 -7.12 6.35
N THR A 105 4.64 -8.13 7.17
CA THR A 105 5.70 -9.13 7.03
C THR A 105 5.12 -10.52 7.26
N ALA A 106 5.78 -11.54 6.71
CA ALA A 106 5.45 -12.94 6.97
C ALA A 106 6.61 -13.62 7.69
N ASP A 107 6.29 -14.50 8.63
CA ASP A 107 7.29 -15.39 9.24
C ASP A 107 7.34 -16.76 8.53
N PHE A 108 8.35 -17.57 8.88
CA PHE A 108 8.53 -18.91 8.32
C PHE A 108 7.43 -19.90 8.72
N THR A 109 6.60 -19.56 9.70
CA THR A 109 5.44 -20.37 10.12
C THR A 109 4.17 -20.01 9.37
N GLY A 110 4.23 -19.00 8.49
CA GLY A 110 3.09 -18.52 7.70
C GLY A 110 2.21 -17.50 8.42
N ASN A 111 2.60 -16.99 9.60
CA ASN A 111 1.86 -15.91 10.23
C ASN A 111 2.16 -14.59 9.53
N ILE A 112 1.13 -13.78 9.35
CA ILE A 112 1.26 -12.44 8.81
C ILE A 112 1.26 -11.43 9.96
N THR A 113 2.32 -10.66 10.09
CA THR A 113 2.40 -9.55 11.04
C THR A 113 2.09 -8.26 10.31
N LEU A 114 1.03 -7.57 10.73
CA LEU A 114 0.65 -6.24 10.26
C LEU A 114 1.22 -5.20 11.22
N THR A 115 1.77 -4.11 10.69
CA THR A 115 2.30 -2.99 11.45
C THR A 115 1.81 -1.67 10.85
N TRP A 116 1.53 -0.66 11.68
CA TRP A 116 1.04 0.62 11.20
C TRP A 116 1.43 1.80 12.08
N ALA A 117 1.20 3.03 11.61
CA ALA A 117 1.33 4.24 12.40
C ALA A 117 0.03 4.56 13.14
N ARG A 118 0.16 4.95 14.41
CA ARG A 118 -0.96 5.43 15.23
C ARG A 118 -1.27 6.90 14.92
N PRO A 119 -2.54 7.28 14.69
CA PRO A 119 -2.94 8.68 14.63
C PRO A 119 -2.64 9.39 15.96
N LYS A 120 -1.95 10.52 15.90
CA LYS A 120 -1.43 11.25 17.08
C LYS A 120 -2.56 11.79 17.97
N LYS A 121 -3.67 12.22 17.37
CA LYS A 121 -4.85 12.72 18.10
C LYS A 121 -5.82 11.61 18.55
N MET A 122 -5.46 10.34 18.39
CA MET A 122 -6.33 9.21 18.76
C MET A 122 -6.33 8.94 20.28
N PRO A 123 -7.51 8.92 20.94
CA PRO A 123 -7.64 8.61 22.37
C PRO A 123 -7.03 7.27 22.77
N LEU A 124 -6.34 7.23 23.91
CA LEU A 124 -5.66 6.04 24.43
C LEU A 124 -6.61 5.02 25.07
N ALA A 125 -7.68 5.50 25.72
CA ALA A 125 -8.52 4.69 26.61
C ALA A 125 -9.81 4.18 25.95
N SER A 126 -10.27 4.81 24.86
CA SER A 126 -11.58 4.55 24.26
C SER A 126 -11.53 4.01 22.84
N CYS A 127 -10.34 3.93 22.24
CA CYS A 127 -10.14 3.51 20.85
C CYS A 127 -9.23 2.29 20.77
N VAL A 128 -9.64 1.33 19.94
CA VAL A 128 -8.91 0.11 19.60
C VAL A 128 -8.86 -0.05 18.09
N TYR A 129 -7.99 -0.93 17.59
CA TYR A 129 -7.95 -1.27 16.18
C TYR A 129 -8.76 -2.52 15.87
N SER A 130 -9.32 -2.60 14.66
CA SER A 130 -9.86 -3.81 14.08
C SER A 130 -9.22 -4.07 12.71
N VAL A 131 -8.96 -5.32 12.41
CA VAL A 131 -8.33 -5.77 11.15
C VAL A 131 -9.40 -6.43 10.31
N SER A 132 -9.60 -5.93 9.09
CA SER A 132 -10.51 -6.54 8.12
C SER A 132 -9.72 -7.10 6.94
N TYR A 133 -10.01 -8.34 6.55
CA TYR A 133 -9.36 -9.02 5.43
C TYR A 133 -10.34 -9.82 4.56
N ARG A 134 -10.00 -10.01 3.30
CA ARG A 134 -10.75 -10.86 2.35
C ARG A 134 -9.85 -11.38 1.23
N VAL A 135 -10.22 -12.49 0.61
CA VAL A 135 -9.51 -12.96 -0.59
C VAL A 135 -9.85 -12.02 -1.75
N ILE A 136 -8.89 -11.73 -2.63
CA ILE A 136 -9.17 -10.94 -3.84
C ILE A 136 -10.29 -11.62 -4.64
N GLY A 137 -11.32 -10.85 -4.98
CA GLY A 137 -12.51 -11.33 -5.69
C GLY A 137 -13.71 -11.64 -4.77
N GLU A 138 -13.50 -11.80 -3.46
CA GLU A 138 -14.60 -11.87 -2.50
C GLU A 138 -15.18 -10.46 -2.24
N SER A 139 -16.50 -10.37 -2.08
CA SER A 139 -17.17 -9.10 -1.75
C SER A 139 -17.16 -8.82 -0.24
N THR A 140 -17.21 -9.86 0.59
CA THR A 140 -17.37 -9.77 2.05
C THR A 140 -16.04 -9.67 2.78
N TRP A 141 -15.91 -8.70 3.68
CA TRP A 141 -14.77 -8.58 4.59
C TRP A 141 -14.98 -9.42 5.85
N LYS A 142 -13.93 -10.12 6.29
CA LYS A 142 -13.87 -10.74 7.61
C LYS A 142 -13.14 -9.78 8.55
N THR A 143 -13.74 -9.49 9.71
CA THR A 143 -13.20 -8.52 10.67
C THR A 143 -12.79 -9.22 11.96
N VAL A 144 -11.63 -8.84 12.49
CA VAL A 144 -11.08 -9.33 13.76
C VAL A 144 -10.74 -8.13 14.62
N ASP A 145 -11.32 -8.09 15.82
CA ASP A 145 -11.00 -7.07 16.81
C ASP A 145 -9.64 -7.35 17.45
N THR A 146 -8.77 -6.35 17.49
CA THR A 146 -7.46 -6.50 18.15
C THR A 146 -7.56 -6.40 19.67
N HIS A 147 -8.69 -5.85 20.17
CA HIS A 147 -8.91 -5.46 21.57
C HIS A 147 -7.73 -4.68 22.17
N SER A 148 -7.02 -3.94 21.32
CA SER A 148 -5.77 -3.29 21.68
C SER A 148 -5.58 -1.98 20.93
N ASN A 149 -4.82 -1.08 21.54
CA ASN A 149 -4.34 0.16 20.94
C ASN A 149 -2.87 0.05 20.46
N LYS A 150 -2.32 -1.17 20.44
CA LYS A 150 -1.02 -1.48 19.86
C LYS A 150 -1.06 -1.32 18.35
N THR A 151 0.07 -0.93 17.76
CA THR A 151 0.25 -0.67 16.33
C THR A 151 0.75 -1.87 15.53
N ALA A 152 0.61 -3.07 16.10
CA ALA A 152 1.01 -4.31 15.46
C ALA A 152 0.02 -5.42 15.82
N PHE A 153 -0.30 -6.27 14.84
CA PHE A 153 -1.19 -7.41 15.03
C PHE A 153 -0.77 -8.60 14.17
N VAL A 154 -0.80 -9.80 14.76
CA VAL A 154 -0.47 -11.04 14.06
C VAL A 154 -1.75 -11.69 13.57
N LEU A 155 -1.96 -11.64 12.26
CA LEU A 155 -3.08 -12.29 11.58
C LEU A 155 -2.72 -13.75 11.30
N LYS A 156 -3.40 -14.65 12.01
CA LYS A 156 -3.25 -16.11 11.89
C LYS A 156 -4.37 -16.70 11.02
N ILE A 157 -4.22 -17.97 10.64
CA ILE A 157 -5.28 -18.79 10.02
C ILE A 157 -5.67 -18.31 8.60
N LEU A 158 -4.68 -17.86 7.82
CA LEU A 158 -4.88 -17.56 6.41
C LEU A 158 -4.57 -18.79 5.54
N LYS A 159 -5.24 -18.89 4.39
CA LYS A 159 -4.91 -19.92 3.41
C LYS A 159 -3.51 -19.64 2.86
N PRO A 160 -2.64 -20.64 2.72
CA PRO A 160 -1.33 -20.46 2.10
C PRO A 160 -1.47 -20.17 0.60
N ASP A 161 -0.42 -19.61 0.03
CA ASP A 161 -0.33 -19.17 -1.38
C ASP A 161 -1.58 -18.43 -1.89
N THR A 162 -2.15 -17.56 -1.06
CA THR A 162 -3.41 -16.87 -1.34
C THR A 162 -3.21 -15.37 -1.22
N THR A 163 -3.76 -14.62 -2.17
CA THR A 163 -3.67 -13.16 -2.15
C THR A 163 -4.89 -12.55 -1.47
N TYR A 164 -4.63 -11.74 -0.45
CA TYR A 164 -5.63 -11.07 0.37
C TYR A 164 -5.57 -9.55 0.19
N GLN A 165 -6.73 -8.91 0.33
CA GLN A 165 -6.83 -7.49 0.65
C GLN A 165 -7.01 -7.35 2.16
N VAL A 166 -6.26 -6.44 2.78
CA VAL A 166 -6.30 -6.20 4.22
C VAL A 166 -6.35 -4.71 4.50
N LYS A 167 -7.22 -4.31 5.43
CA LYS A 167 -7.28 -2.94 5.96
C LYS A 167 -7.33 -2.97 7.48
N VAL A 168 -6.80 -1.92 8.08
CA VAL A 168 -6.86 -1.70 9.53
C VAL A 168 -7.68 -0.45 9.78
N GLN A 169 -8.58 -0.53 10.76
CA GLN A 169 -9.55 0.51 11.04
C GLN A 169 -9.52 0.84 12.53
N VAL A 170 -9.82 2.09 12.86
CA VAL A 170 -9.95 2.53 14.25
C VAL A 170 -11.40 2.40 14.68
N GLN A 171 -11.62 1.82 15.85
CA GLN A 171 -12.93 1.72 16.48
C GLN A 171 -12.89 2.41 17.83
N CYS A 172 -13.70 3.46 17.97
CA CYS A 172 -13.83 4.23 19.20
C CYS A 172 -15.28 4.08 19.71
N LEU A 173 -15.45 3.47 20.88
CA LEU A 173 -16.78 3.17 21.43
C LEU A 173 -17.67 2.40 20.42
N ARG A 174 -18.69 3.07 19.83
CA ARG A 174 -19.59 2.51 18.81
C ARG A 174 -19.29 3.03 17.39
N LYS A 175 -18.35 3.96 17.23
CA LYS A 175 -18.00 4.56 15.94
C LYS A 175 -16.83 3.81 15.32
N ILE A 176 -17.00 3.39 14.07
CA ILE A 176 -15.94 2.80 13.25
C ILE A 176 -15.46 3.88 12.30
N HIS A 177 -14.18 4.23 12.37
CA HIS A 177 -13.54 5.14 11.44
C HIS A 177 -13.06 4.32 10.23
N ASN A 178 -13.84 4.41 9.14
CA ASN A 178 -13.53 3.70 7.91
C ASN A 178 -12.42 4.43 7.15
N SER A 179 -11.30 3.74 6.92
CA SER A 179 -10.38 4.09 5.85
C SER A 179 -10.71 3.25 4.61
N TYR A 180 -10.70 3.89 3.44
CA TYR A 180 -10.79 3.20 2.15
C TYR A 180 -9.46 2.58 1.72
N ASP A 181 -8.38 2.89 2.43
CA ASP A 181 -7.05 2.37 2.13
C ASP A 181 -6.93 0.92 2.61
N PHE A 182 -6.54 0.05 1.69
CA PHE A 182 -6.20 -1.34 1.95
C PHE A 182 -4.89 -1.67 1.24
N ILE A 183 -4.17 -2.63 1.80
CA ILE A 183 -2.99 -3.21 1.18
C ILE A 183 -3.32 -4.59 0.63
N THR A 184 -2.55 -5.02 -0.36
CA THR A 184 -2.56 -6.40 -0.85
C THR A 184 -1.38 -7.16 -0.28
N LEU A 185 -1.63 -8.37 0.21
CA LEU A 185 -0.58 -9.27 0.68
C LEU A 185 -0.79 -10.67 0.10
N ARG A 186 0.30 -11.41 -0.10
CA ARG A 186 0.27 -12.81 -0.51
C ARG A 186 0.86 -13.65 0.62
N THR A 187 0.10 -14.63 1.08
CA THR A 187 0.59 -15.55 2.10
C THR A 187 1.68 -16.46 1.54
N PRO A 188 2.66 -16.88 2.37
CA PRO A 188 3.67 -17.86 1.94
C PRO A 188 3.05 -19.15 1.43
N GLU A 189 3.82 -19.90 0.64
CA GLU A 189 3.50 -21.28 0.30
C GLU A 189 3.43 -22.12 1.60
N GLY A 190 2.48 -23.03 1.64
CA GLY A 190 2.27 -23.98 2.72
C GLY A 190 2.57 -25.41 2.26
N PHE A 191 2.45 -26.36 3.19
CA PHE A 191 2.56 -27.77 2.85
C PHE A 191 1.33 -28.23 2.06
N PRO A 192 1.49 -28.94 0.94
CA PRO A 192 0.37 -29.52 0.20
C PRO A 192 -0.39 -30.55 1.04
N ASP A 193 -1.70 -30.68 0.82
CA ASP A 193 -2.49 -31.76 1.40
C ASP A 193 -2.01 -33.13 0.85
N ALA A 194 -2.50 -34.24 1.42
CA ALA A 194 -2.19 -35.57 0.92
C ALA A 194 -2.73 -35.78 -0.52
N PRO A 195 -1.96 -36.46 -1.41
CA PRO A 195 -2.46 -36.91 -2.72
C PRO A 195 -3.68 -37.83 -2.57
N GLN A 196 -4.57 -37.83 -3.57
CA GLN A 196 -5.84 -38.54 -3.50
C GLN A 196 -5.90 -39.75 -4.43
N HIS A 197 -6.81 -40.69 -4.17
CA HIS A 197 -7.12 -41.80 -5.06
C HIS A 197 -5.90 -42.66 -5.47
N LEU A 198 -5.03 -43.00 -4.51
CA LEU A 198 -3.92 -43.92 -4.78
C LEU A 198 -4.48 -45.28 -5.23
N ASN A 199 -4.16 -45.66 -6.47
CA ASN A 199 -4.51 -46.94 -7.06
C ASN A 199 -3.23 -47.66 -7.51
N LEU A 200 -3.09 -48.92 -7.12
CA LEU A 200 -1.93 -49.76 -7.43
C LEU A 200 -2.38 -50.90 -8.35
N VAL A 201 -1.77 -50.99 -9.52
CA VAL A 201 -2.04 -52.01 -10.52
C VAL A 201 -0.81 -52.87 -10.72
N LEU A 202 -0.97 -54.18 -10.60
CA LEU A 202 0.11 -55.13 -10.84
C LEU A 202 0.31 -55.28 -12.36
N ASN A 203 1.51 -54.97 -12.83
CA ASN A 203 1.80 -55.04 -14.25
C ASN A 203 1.99 -56.50 -14.67
N LYS A 204 1.02 -57.04 -15.43
CA LYS A 204 1.04 -58.44 -15.87
C LYS A 204 2.08 -58.72 -16.96
N ASN A 205 2.59 -57.68 -17.62
CA ASN A 205 3.54 -57.80 -18.73
C ASN A 205 5.00 -57.69 -18.25
N ILE A 206 5.22 -57.13 -17.05
CA ILE A 206 6.56 -56.95 -16.48
C ILE A 206 6.57 -57.54 -15.07
N PRO A 207 7.23 -58.68 -14.84
CA PRO A 207 7.24 -59.33 -13.54
C PRO A 207 7.82 -58.40 -12.47
N PHE A 208 7.29 -58.50 -11.26
CA PHE A 208 7.69 -57.71 -10.08
C PHE A 208 7.48 -56.18 -10.21
N THR A 209 6.68 -55.73 -11.18
CA THR A 209 6.39 -54.30 -11.36
C THR A 209 4.99 -53.96 -10.87
N ILE A 210 4.89 -52.93 -10.04
CA ILE A 210 3.64 -52.32 -9.59
C ILE A 210 3.57 -50.91 -10.17
N THR A 211 2.47 -50.59 -10.84
CA THR A 211 2.19 -49.25 -11.35
C THR A 211 1.24 -48.55 -10.38
N GLY A 212 1.67 -47.42 -9.84
CA GLY A 212 0.83 -46.56 -9.00
C GLY A 212 0.34 -45.34 -9.76
N CYS A 213 -0.95 -45.03 -9.62
CA CYS A 213 -1.55 -43.78 -10.10
C CYS A 213 -2.25 -43.09 -8.93
N TRP A 214 -2.21 -41.75 -8.89
CA TRP A 214 -2.91 -40.94 -7.90
C TRP A 214 -3.33 -39.61 -8.52
N SER A 215 -4.25 -38.94 -7.86
CA SER A 215 -4.66 -37.57 -8.16
C SER A 215 -3.86 -36.58 -7.30
N PRO A 216 -3.63 -35.34 -7.78
CA PRO A 216 -3.05 -34.29 -6.97
C PRO A 216 -3.86 -34.03 -5.68
N PRO A 217 -3.23 -33.43 -4.65
CA PRO A 217 -3.93 -32.93 -3.47
C PRO A 217 -5.07 -31.96 -3.84
N ALA A 218 -6.17 -31.98 -3.09
CA ALA A 218 -7.27 -31.04 -3.30
C ALA A 218 -6.83 -29.59 -3.09
N ASN A 219 -5.96 -29.33 -2.11
CA ASN A 219 -5.30 -28.05 -1.92
C ASN A 219 -3.79 -28.26 -1.99
N THR A 220 -3.16 -27.67 -3.00
CA THR A 220 -1.71 -27.77 -3.19
C THR A 220 -0.94 -26.80 -2.31
N HIS A 221 -1.61 -25.76 -1.78
CA HIS A 221 -1.04 -24.76 -0.88
C HIS A 221 0.23 -24.07 -1.42
N GLY A 222 0.41 -24.08 -2.75
CA GLY A 222 1.63 -23.66 -3.42
C GLY A 222 1.90 -24.52 -4.66
N LEU A 223 3.11 -24.41 -5.20
CA LEU A 223 3.56 -25.18 -6.36
C LEU A 223 4.07 -26.56 -5.93
N ILE A 224 3.46 -27.63 -6.47
CA ILE A 224 3.97 -29.00 -6.26
C ILE A 224 5.21 -29.20 -7.13
N ARG A 225 6.34 -29.50 -6.48
CA ARG A 225 7.62 -29.72 -7.17
C ARG A 225 7.88 -31.19 -7.49
N GLU A 226 7.53 -32.09 -6.57
CA GLU A 226 7.75 -33.52 -6.72
C GLU A 226 6.77 -34.34 -5.87
N TYR A 227 6.66 -35.63 -6.20
CA TYR A 227 5.98 -36.63 -5.37
C TYR A 227 7.01 -37.66 -4.93
N VAL A 228 7.04 -37.94 -3.63
CA VAL A 228 7.91 -38.98 -3.05
C VAL A 228 7.08 -40.24 -2.84
N VAL A 229 7.50 -41.34 -3.45
CA VAL A 229 6.88 -42.65 -3.28
C VAL A 229 7.79 -43.50 -2.40
N SER A 230 7.31 -43.90 -1.22
CA SER A 230 8.02 -44.79 -0.31
C SER A 230 7.32 -46.14 -0.22
N THR A 231 8.11 -47.22 -0.27
CA THR A 231 7.64 -48.60 -0.13
C THR A 231 8.37 -49.27 1.03
N TYR A 232 7.63 -49.96 1.91
CA TYR A 232 8.21 -50.73 3.00
C TYR A 232 7.82 -52.20 2.86
N MET A 233 8.78 -53.11 3.03
CA MET A 233 8.50 -54.54 3.12
C MET A 233 8.08 -54.86 4.56
N ASN A 234 6.81 -55.20 4.78
CA ASN A 234 6.40 -55.84 6.02
C ASN A 234 6.89 -57.30 5.99
N ARG A 235 7.99 -57.58 6.71
CA ARG A 235 8.37 -58.96 7.02
C ARG A 235 7.48 -59.47 8.15
N THR A 236 6.35 -60.06 7.82
CA THR A 236 5.66 -60.95 8.75
C THR A 236 6.47 -62.24 8.79
N ILE A 237 7.26 -62.44 9.86
CA ILE A 237 7.94 -63.71 10.11
C ILE A 237 6.86 -64.70 10.53
N PHE A 238 6.50 -65.62 9.64
CA PHE A 238 5.80 -66.83 10.04
C PHE A 238 6.82 -67.70 10.78
N VAL A 239 6.68 -67.78 12.09
CA VAL A 239 7.28 -68.88 12.87
C VAL A 239 6.41 -70.09 12.55
N GLU A 240 6.86 -70.97 11.67
CA GLU A 240 6.33 -72.33 11.60
C GLU A 240 6.71 -73.06 12.90
N ASN A 241 5.75 -73.79 13.47
CA ASN A 241 5.87 -74.58 14.70
C ASN A 241 7.02 -75.59 14.67
#